data_AF-A0A4U9HRB3-F1
#
_entry.id   AF-A0A4U9HRB3-F1
#
_cell.length_a   1.000
_cell.length_b   1.000
_cell.length_c   1.000
_cell.angle_alpha   90.00
_cell.angle_beta   90.00
_cell.angle_gamma   90.00
#
_symmetry.space_group_name_H-M   'P 1'
#
loop_
_entity.id
_entity.type
_entity.pdbx_description
1 polymer ?
#
loop_
_entity_poly.entity_id
_entity_poly.type
_entity_poly.pdbx_seq_one_letter_code
_entity_poly.pdbx_strand_id
1 'polypeptide(L)'
;MLRSLLMTRVSQVCHCAFCIDANALRLAQRSGGMAKVEAVATWRDSTLFSDQERAALAYAEAVSATPPVVDDALKAALRHHFSEQAITEMTSLLAFQNLSARFNAALDIPSQGLCVMPGEKHDA
;
A
#
# COMPACT_ATOMS: atom_id res chain seq x y z
N MET A 1 3.02 -0.08 -11.34
CA MET A 1 1.87 -0.55 -10.54
C MET A 1 2.29 -0.93 -9.12
N LEU A 2 3.33 -1.76 -8.91
CA LEU A 2 3.73 -2.21 -7.57
C LEU A 2 3.91 -1.07 -6.53
N ARG A 3 4.59 0.02 -6.87
CA ARG A 3 4.78 1.17 -5.96
C ARG A 3 3.45 1.71 -5.40
N SER A 4 2.48 2.00 -6.28
CA SER A 4 1.17 2.51 -5.86
C SER A 4 0.38 1.47 -5.08
N LEU A 5 0.50 0.18 -5.41
CA LEU A 5 -0.13 -0.91 -4.64
C LEU A 5 0.36 -0.92 -3.18
N LEU A 6 1.68 -0.90 -2.99
CA LEU A 6 2.27 -0.91 -1.65
C LEU A 6 1.94 0.37 -0.89
N MET A 7 2.00 1.53 -1.54
CA MET A 7 1.67 2.81 -0.91
C MET A 7 0.20 2.89 -0.48
N THR A 8 -0.73 2.38 -1.29
CA THR A 8 -2.14 2.25 -0.90
C THR A 8 -2.26 1.36 0.34
N ARG A 9 -1.58 0.21 0.38
CA ARG A 9 -1.68 -0.69 1.54
C ARG A 9 -1.11 -0.06 2.81
N VAL A 10 0.07 0.57 2.75
CA VAL A 10 0.64 1.28 3.90
C VAL A 10 -0.30 2.39 4.37
N SER A 11 -0.91 3.14 3.45
CA SER A 11 -1.89 4.18 3.78
C SER A 11 -3.09 3.63 4.56
N GLN A 12 -3.59 2.46 4.17
CA GLN A 12 -4.67 1.76 4.89
C GLN A 12 -4.24 1.31 6.28
N VAL A 13 -3.06 0.71 6.42
CA VAL A 13 -2.51 0.28 7.71
C VAL A 13 -2.30 1.46 8.66
N CYS A 14 -1.90 2.62 8.13
CA CYS A 14 -1.72 3.85 8.91
C CYS A 14 -3.00 4.70 9.03
N HIS A 15 -4.15 4.24 8.54
CA HIS A 15 -5.43 4.95 8.59
C HIS A 15 -5.41 6.39 8.03
N CYS A 16 -4.61 6.66 6.98
CA CYS A 16 -4.54 7.99 6.36
C CYS A 16 -5.56 8.14 5.22
N ALA A 17 -6.70 8.82 5.45
CA ALA A 17 -7.76 9.01 4.45
C ALA A 17 -7.25 9.69 3.16
N PHE A 18 -6.54 10.82 3.28
CA PHE A 18 -5.92 11.50 2.14
C PHE A 18 -4.97 10.60 1.34
N CYS A 19 -4.13 9.84 2.03
CA CYS A 19 -3.12 9.02 1.40
C CYS A 19 -3.74 7.80 0.71
N ILE A 20 -4.79 7.22 1.28
CA ILE A 20 -5.58 6.15 0.65
C ILE A 20 -6.13 6.67 -0.68
N ASP A 21 -6.80 7.82 -0.65
CA ASP A 21 -7.42 8.47 -1.81
C ASP A 21 -6.40 8.72 -2.94
N ALA A 22 -5.32 9.46 -2.63
CA ALA A 22 -4.30 9.80 -3.62
C ALA A 22 -3.60 8.57 -4.21
N ASN A 23 -3.25 7.57 -3.39
CA ASN A 23 -2.57 6.37 -3.87
C ASN A 23 -3.51 5.40 -4.59
N ALA A 24 -4.77 5.30 -4.18
CA ALA A 24 -5.80 4.51 -4.85
C ALA A 24 -6.01 4.98 -6.28
N LEU A 25 -6.07 6.29 -6.53
CA LEU A 25 -6.17 6.84 -7.89
C LEU A 25 -5.00 6.37 -8.75
N ARG A 26 -3.77 6.47 -8.21
CA ARG A 26 -2.56 6.03 -8.93
C ARG A 26 -2.53 4.53 -9.15
N LEU A 27 -3.05 3.74 -8.21
CA LEU A 27 -3.17 2.29 -8.37
C LEU A 27 -4.16 1.97 -9.48
N ALA A 28 -5.38 2.52 -9.45
CA ALA A 28 -6.40 2.32 -10.47
C ALA A 28 -5.89 2.63 -11.88
N GLN A 29 -5.23 3.79 -12.05
CA GLN A 29 -4.61 4.19 -13.32
C GLN A 29 -3.56 3.19 -13.82
N ARG A 30 -2.77 2.61 -12.91
CA ARG A 30 -1.65 1.72 -13.24
C ARG A 30 -2.05 0.25 -13.34
N SER A 31 -3.16 -0.17 -12.73
CA SER A 31 -3.74 -1.51 -12.85
C SER A 31 -4.82 -1.59 -13.93
N GLY A 32 -5.22 -0.46 -14.52
CA GLY A 32 -6.27 -0.40 -15.53
C GLY A 32 -7.69 -0.52 -14.98
N GLY A 33 -7.89 -0.29 -13.67
CA GLY A 33 -9.20 -0.38 -13.04
C GLY A 33 -9.17 -0.56 -11.52
N MET A 34 -10.36 -0.60 -10.92
CA MET A 34 -10.58 -0.55 -9.46
C MET A 34 -10.40 -1.89 -8.74
N ALA A 35 -10.41 -3.02 -9.46
CA ALA A 35 -10.41 -4.35 -8.84
C ALA A 35 -9.28 -4.56 -7.81
N LYS A 36 -8.05 -4.11 -8.11
CA LYS A 36 -6.94 -4.18 -7.15
C LYS A 36 -7.04 -3.16 -6.02
N VAL A 37 -7.62 -1.99 -6.26
CA VAL A 37 -7.86 -0.97 -5.23
C VAL A 37 -8.83 -1.49 -4.18
N GLU A 38 -9.92 -2.12 -4.62
CA GLU A 38 -10.95 -2.71 -3.76
C GLU A 38 -10.42 -3.92 -2.97
N ALA A 39 -9.58 -4.74 -3.61
CA ALA A 39 -9.09 -5.97 -3.01
C ALA A 39 -7.83 -5.82 -2.13
N VAL A 40 -7.11 -4.70 -2.20
CA VAL A 40 -5.80 -4.58 -1.50
C VAL A 40 -5.92 -4.66 0.02
N ALA A 41 -7.06 -4.23 0.60
CA ALA A 41 -7.27 -4.31 2.04
C ALA A 41 -7.33 -5.77 2.54
N THR A 42 -7.82 -6.68 1.70
CA THR A 42 -8.02 -8.11 1.96
C THR A 42 -7.16 -8.97 1.04
N TRP A 43 -5.98 -8.46 0.65
CA TRP A 43 -5.15 -9.04 -0.41
C TRP A 43 -4.78 -10.52 -0.17
N ARG A 44 -4.73 -10.99 1.08
CA ARG A 44 -4.44 -12.38 1.43
C ARG A 44 -5.48 -13.35 0.90
N ASP A 45 -6.73 -12.92 0.81
CA ASP A 45 -7.88 -13.72 0.38
C ASP A 45 -8.19 -13.53 -1.13
N SER A 46 -7.50 -12.60 -1.78
CA SER A 46 -7.72 -12.27 -3.19
C SER A 46 -6.78 -13.04 -4.12
N THR A 47 -7.34 -13.49 -5.24
CA THR A 47 -6.58 -14.12 -6.34
C THR A 47 -5.99 -13.11 -7.32
N LEU A 48 -6.23 -11.79 -7.13
CA LEU A 48 -5.78 -10.74 -8.05
C LEU A 48 -4.28 -10.43 -7.94
N PHE A 49 -3.62 -10.88 -6.88
CA PHE A 49 -2.22 -10.55 -6.58
C PHE A 49 -1.32 -11.75 -6.86
N SER A 50 -0.29 -11.52 -7.67
CA SER A 50 0.79 -12.48 -7.93
C SER A 50 1.62 -12.76 -6.67
N ASP A 51 2.38 -13.85 -6.67
CA ASP A 51 3.27 -14.20 -5.54
C ASP A 51 4.29 -13.10 -5.25
N GLN A 52 4.84 -12.47 -6.29
CA GLN A 52 5.73 -11.31 -6.16
C GLN A 52 5.04 -10.13 -5.45
N GLU A 53 3.79 -9.83 -5.79
CA GLU A 53 3.02 -8.76 -5.13
C GLU A 53 2.66 -9.11 -3.70
N ARG A 54 2.30 -10.38 -3.44
CA ARG A 54 1.98 -10.89 -2.10
C ARG A 54 3.19 -10.80 -1.17
N ALA A 55 4.38 -11.16 -1.65
CA ALA A 55 5.62 -11.01 -0.88
C ALA A 55 5.90 -9.53 -0.53
N ALA A 56 5.72 -8.63 -1.50
CA ALA A 56 5.91 -7.20 -1.29
C ALA A 56 4.85 -6.59 -0.36
N LEU A 57 3.58 -7.02 -0.43
CA LEU A 57 2.51 -6.59 0.46
C LEU A 57 2.73 -7.06 1.90
N ALA A 58 3.15 -8.31 2.09
CA ALA A 58 3.54 -8.82 3.40
C ALA A 58 4.69 -7.99 4.00
N TYR A 59 5.69 -7.66 3.19
CA TYR A 59 6.78 -6.79 3.60
C TYR A 59 6.32 -5.38 3.96
N ALA A 60 5.45 -4.78 3.16
CA ALA A 60 4.89 -3.45 3.41
C ALA A 60 4.17 -3.38 4.76
N GLU A 61 3.37 -4.40 5.10
CA GLU A 61 2.71 -4.48 6.40
C GLU A 61 3.72 -4.67 7.55
N ALA A 62 4.69 -5.57 7.40
CA ALA A 62 5.68 -5.86 8.43
C ALA A 62 6.59 -4.65 8.75
N VAL A 63 6.99 -3.88 7.73
CA VAL A 63 7.74 -2.62 7.89
C VAL A 63 6.89 -1.55 8.56
N SER A 64 5.57 -1.56 8.33
CA SER A 64 4.65 -0.53 8.84
C SER A 64 4.10 -0.85 10.23
N ALA A 65 4.35 -2.04 10.78
CA ALA A 65 3.94 -2.40 12.13
C ALA A 65 4.64 -1.52 13.19
N THR A 66 4.03 -1.42 14.38
CA THR A 66 4.61 -0.71 15.53
C THR A 66 4.67 -1.67 16.73
N PRO A 67 5.86 -2.22 17.08
CA PRO A 67 7.14 -2.09 16.37
C PRO A 67 7.17 -2.84 15.03
N PRO A 68 8.12 -2.54 14.12
CA PRO A 68 8.29 -3.29 12.88
C PRO A 68 8.61 -4.77 13.14
N VAL A 69 8.08 -5.68 12.31
CA VAL A 69 8.13 -7.15 12.51
C VAL A 69 8.74 -7.90 11.32
N VAL A 70 9.75 -7.34 10.66
CA VAL A 70 10.42 -7.99 9.52
C VAL A 70 11.34 -9.12 10.00
N ASP A 71 10.91 -10.37 9.82
CA ASP A 71 11.69 -11.57 10.15
C ASP A 71 12.54 -12.09 8.97
N ASP A 72 13.37 -13.10 9.23
CA ASP A 72 14.28 -13.65 8.22
C ASP A 72 13.56 -14.48 7.16
N ALA A 73 12.42 -15.10 7.50
CA ALA A 73 11.59 -15.81 6.53
C ALA A 73 11.02 -14.86 5.47
N LEU A 74 10.56 -13.68 5.88
CA LEU A 74 10.06 -12.64 4.99
C LEU A 74 11.17 -12.04 4.12
N LYS A 75 12.37 -11.82 4.68
CA LYS A 75 13.54 -11.39 3.89
C LYS A 75 13.90 -12.44 2.82
N ALA A 76 13.90 -13.72 3.18
CA ALA A 76 14.18 -14.80 2.24
C ALA A 76 13.12 -14.88 1.12
N ALA A 77 11.84 -14.72 1.47
CA ALA A 77 10.74 -14.68 0.50
C ALA A 77 10.86 -13.49 -0.46
N LEU A 78 11.23 -12.30 0.03
CA LEU A 78 11.47 -11.14 -0.84
C LEU A 78 12.63 -11.38 -1.82
N ARG A 79 13.72 -11.98 -1.35
CA ARG A 79 14.90 -12.29 -2.18
C ARG A 79 14.63 -13.28 -3.30
N HIS A 80 13.55 -14.07 -3.20
CA HIS A 80 13.09 -14.92 -4.31
C HIS A 80 12.51 -14.11 -5.49
N HIS A 81 12.00 -12.90 -5.23
CA HIS A 81 11.28 -12.12 -6.23
C HIS A 81 11.96 -10.80 -6.62
N PHE A 82 12.87 -10.30 -5.78
CA PHE A 82 13.47 -8.98 -5.93
C PHE A 82 14.98 -9.03 -5.68
N SER A 83 15.73 -8.20 -6.41
CA SER A 83 17.14 -7.94 -6.13
C SER A 83 17.31 -7.11 -4.85
N GLU A 84 18.49 -7.15 -4.23
CA GLU A 84 18.80 -6.32 -3.04
C GLU A 84 18.61 -4.82 -3.33
N GLN A 85 18.92 -4.37 -4.55
CA GLN A 85 18.66 -2.99 -4.96
C GLN A 85 17.16 -2.67 -4.97
N ALA A 86 16.34 -3.55 -5.57
CA ALA A 86 14.89 -3.37 -5.60
C ALA A 86 14.27 -3.40 -4.18
N ILE A 87 14.78 -4.27 -3.30
CA ILE A 87 14.38 -4.31 -1.88
C ILE A 87 14.75 -2.99 -1.18
N THR A 88 15.94 -2.45 -1.43
CA THR A 88 16.38 -1.17 -0.87
C THR A 88 15.47 -0.01 -1.32
N GLU A 89 15.18 0.08 -2.62
CA GLU A 89 14.30 1.09 -3.18
C GLU A 89 12.86 0.97 -2.64
N MET A 90 12.37 -0.26 -2.50
CA MET A 90 11.07 -0.55 -1.90
C MET A 90 11.03 -0.15 -0.43
N THR A 91 12.07 -0.45 0.34
CA THR A 91 12.18 -0.07 1.77
C THR A 91 12.11 1.44 1.93
N SER A 92 12.86 2.20 1.12
CA SER A 92 12.84 3.66 1.11
C SER A 92 11.45 4.21 0.78
N LEU A 93 10.75 3.61 -0.19
CA LEU A 93 9.38 3.97 -0.52
C LEU A 93 8.42 3.74 0.65
N LEU A 94 8.52 2.59 1.31
CA LEU A 94 7.67 2.23 2.45
C LEU A 94 7.93 3.15 3.65
N ALA A 95 9.19 3.48 3.93
CA ALA A 95 9.57 4.43 4.97
C ALA A 95 8.98 5.82 4.70
N PHE A 96 9.12 6.33 3.47
CA PHE A 96 8.51 7.60 3.07
C PHE A 96 6.98 7.58 3.23
N GLN A 97 6.33 6.49 2.81
CA GLN A 97 4.88 6.39 2.94
C GLN A 97 4.43 6.31 4.39
N ASN A 98 5.18 5.64 5.27
CA ASN A 98 4.92 5.60 6.70
C ASN A 98 5.02 7.00 7.33
N LEU A 99 6.04 7.78 6.96
CA LEU A 99 6.17 9.19 7.38
C LEU A 99 4.93 9.99 6.94
N SER A 100 4.63 9.97 5.64
CA SER A 100 3.53 10.75 5.07
C SER A 100 2.17 10.35 5.64
N ALA A 101 1.90 9.05 5.74
CA ALA A 101 0.62 8.55 6.21
C ALA A 101 0.40 8.83 7.69
N ARG A 102 1.39 8.58 8.55
CA ARG A 102 1.25 8.88 9.99
C ARG A 102 1.14 10.38 10.25
N PHE A 103 1.90 11.21 9.52
CA PHE A 103 1.82 12.66 9.64
C PHE A 103 0.41 13.17 9.29
N ASN A 104 -0.11 12.78 8.12
CA ASN A 104 -1.42 13.24 7.67
C ASN A 104 -2.57 12.66 8.51
N ALA A 105 -2.46 11.40 8.96
CA ALA A 105 -3.43 10.80 9.86
C ALA A 105 -3.46 11.52 11.22
N ALA A 106 -2.31 11.89 11.78
CA ALA A 106 -2.24 12.62 13.05
C ALA A 106 -2.85 14.05 12.99
N LEU A 107 -2.99 14.61 11.79
CA LEU A 107 -3.60 15.92 11.55
C LEU A 107 -5.03 15.82 11.01
N ASP A 108 -5.61 14.61 10.96
CA ASP A 108 -6.96 14.35 10.43
C ASP A 108 -7.18 14.96 9.02
N ILE A 109 -6.16 14.89 8.15
CA ILE A 109 -6.29 15.41 6.77
C ILE A 109 -7.29 14.54 5.99
N PRO A 110 -8.41 15.10 5.50
CA PRO A 110 -9.48 14.32 4.89
C PRO A 110 -9.12 13.87 3.47
N SER A 111 -9.83 12.86 2.99
CA SER A 111 -9.88 12.52 1.56
C SER A 111 -10.22 13.75 0.72
N GLN A 112 -9.70 13.82 -0.50
CA GLN A 112 -9.92 14.93 -1.44
C GLN A 112 -10.80 14.50 -2.63
N GLY A 113 -11.37 13.28 -2.59
CA GLY A 113 -12.21 12.75 -3.66
C GLY A 113 -11.45 12.51 -4.97
N LEU A 114 -10.15 12.22 -4.90
CA LEU A 114 -9.29 12.00 -6.07
C LEU A 114 -9.61 10.67 -6.76
N CYS A 115 -9.85 9.63 -5.97
CA CYS A 115 -10.21 8.28 -6.39
C CYS A 115 -11.64 7.99 -5.95
N VAL A 116 -12.58 8.08 -6.88
CA VAL A 116 -13.98 7.75 -6.60
C VAL A 116 -14.13 6.23 -6.55
N MET A 117 -14.37 5.67 -5.36
CA MET A 117 -14.74 4.27 -5.22
C MET A 117 -16.19 4.08 -5.70
N PRO A 118 -16.53 2.97 -6.38
CA PRO A 118 -17.92 2.68 -6.73
C PRO A 118 -18.81 2.66 -5.46
N GLY A 119 -19.72 3.63 -5.34
CA GLY A 119 -20.68 3.71 -4.22
C GLY A 119 -20.45 4.81 -3.19
N GLU A 120 -19.35 5.58 -3.25
CA GLU A 120 -19.18 6.77 -2.41
C GLU A 120 -20.02 7.94 -2.95
N LYS A 121 -20.97 8.43 -2.15
CA LYS A 121 -21.68 9.69 -2.42
C LYS A 121 -20.80 10.86 -2.00
N HIS A 122 -20.68 11.84 -2.87
CA HIS A 122 -20.02 13.10 -2.58
C HIS A 122 -20.98 13.96 -1.75
N ASP A 123 -20.64 14.24 -0.50
CA ASP A 123 -21.26 15.38 0.19
C ASP A 123 -20.49 16.61 -0.26
N ALA A 124 -21.16 17.42 -1.09
CA ALA A 124 -20.69 18.72 -1.56
C ALA A 124 -20.77 19.78 -0.45
#